data_AF-A0A554VHX8-F1
#
_entry.id   AF-A0A554VHX8-F1
#
_cell.length_a   1.000
_cell.length_b   1.000
_cell.length_c   1.000
_cell.angle_alpha   90.00
_cell.angle_beta   90.00
_cell.angle_gamma   90.00
#
_symmetry.space_group_name_H-M   'P 1'
#
loop_
_entity.id
_entity.type
_entity.pdbx_description
1 polymer ?
#
loop_
_entity_poly.entity_id
_entity_poly.type
_entity_poly.pdbx_seq_one_letter_code
_entity_poly.pdbx_strand_id
1 'polypeptide(L)'
;MSQDLIGKLKIYYSRSIALSKTLGIFIPDLLDFHDGEIKDENNPIKGYYKSKITSLKKNDPKHNMLKELLSIEFEKAQLYTPSNLDKIKENDVKLNIQREEILSISYDELCNKKIVQNPFVNTYESSWEFINNATEKKFSTIEMKGDYYFVFQLTGMFDRETQTSILEFPLHKLEYYFLQLSETPVVLIEVINEFKKVFDINDLKEENTLNNEIKTMIRKLLFRKFLIFYKEEEYSILKNLSLQRRHSFSS
;
A
#
# COMPACT_ATOMS: atom_id res chain seq x y z
N MET A 1 7.35 5.27 -32.41
CA MET A 1 7.21 4.95 -30.97
C MET A 1 6.90 3.48 -30.84
N SER A 2 7.76 2.69 -30.20
CA SER A 2 7.60 1.24 -30.15
C SER A 2 6.39 0.84 -29.28
N GLN A 3 5.64 -0.17 -29.71
CA GLN A 3 4.53 -0.77 -28.97
C GLN A 3 4.93 -1.21 -27.55
N ASP A 4 6.23 -1.40 -27.34
CA ASP A 4 6.86 -1.73 -26.07
C ASP A 4 6.79 -0.60 -25.02
N LEU A 5 6.80 0.68 -25.45
CA LEU A 5 6.64 1.84 -24.55
C LEU A 5 5.19 1.98 -24.04
N ILE A 6 4.22 1.63 -24.89
CA ILE A 6 2.78 1.65 -24.60
C ILE A 6 2.40 0.50 -23.67
N GLY A 7 3.13 -0.62 -23.72
CA GLY A 7 3.01 -1.72 -22.76
C GLY A 7 3.58 -1.39 -21.38
N LYS A 8 4.64 -0.59 -21.31
CA LYS A 8 5.40 -0.29 -20.08
C LYS A 8 4.81 0.86 -19.24
N LEU A 9 4.05 1.76 -19.86
CA LEU A 9 3.18 2.74 -19.18
C LEU A 9 1.92 2.11 -18.52
N LYS A 10 1.73 0.79 -18.51
CA LYS A 10 0.46 0.17 -18.03
C LYS A 10 0.34 0.00 -16.51
N ILE A 11 1.41 0.05 -15.73
CA ILE A 11 1.37 -0.29 -14.29
C ILE A 11 1.15 0.93 -13.39
N TYR A 12 1.59 2.13 -13.81
CA TYR A 12 1.44 3.40 -13.05
C TYR A 12 0.06 4.06 -13.15
N TYR A 13 -0.80 3.39 -13.90
CA TYR A 13 -1.75 4.04 -14.76
C TYR A 13 -3.03 3.22 -14.82
N SER A 14 -3.32 2.43 -13.79
CA SER A 14 -4.63 1.82 -13.68
C SER A 14 -5.61 2.76 -12.99
N ARG A 15 -5.24 3.32 -11.83
CA ARG A 15 -6.09 4.27 -11.09
C ARG A 15 -6.10 5.67 -11.69
N SER A 16 -4.96 6.28 -11.96
CA SER A 16 -4.89 7.63 -12.57
C SER A 16 -5.46 7.68 -14.00
N ILE A 17 -5.35 6.59 -14.78
CA ILE A 17 -6.05 6.47 -16.08
C ILE A 17 -7.53 6.17 -15.90
N ALA A 18 -7.94 5.37 -14.91
CA ALA A 18 -9.37 5.22 -14.60
C ALA A 18 -9.97 6.57 -14.22
N LEU A 19 -9.26 7.37 -13.42
CA LEU A 19 -9.61 8.74 -13.03
C LEU A 19 -9.73 9.65 -14.27
N SER A 20 -8.68 9.69 -15.08
CA SER A 20 -8.60 10.44 -16.34
C SER A 20 -9.68 10.03 -17.34
N LYS A 21 -9.92 8.74 -17.57
CA LYS A 21 -10.95 8.25 -18.51
C LYS A 21 -12.37 8.43 -18.00
N THR A 22 -12.62 8.21 -16.70
CA THR A 22 -13.96 8.37 -16.11
C THR A 22 -14.35 9.84 -16.03
N LEU A 23 -13.39 10.74 -15.85
CA LEU A 23 -13.63 12.19 -15.79
C LEU A 23 -13.41 12.92 -17.12
N GLY A 24 -12.85 12.26 -18.14
CA GLY A 24 -12.53 12.83 -19.45
C GLY A 24 -11.35 13.81 -19.44
N ILE A 25 -10.33 13.56 -18.61
CA ILE A 25 -9.18 14.44 -18.34
C ILE A 25 -7.91 13.82 -18.96
N PHE A 26 -6.96 14.64 -19.44
CA PHE A 26 -5.72 14.15 -20.06
C PHE A 26 -4.64 13.87 -18.99
N ILE A 27 -3.92 12.76 -19.15
CA ILE A 27 -2.97 12.20 -18.17
C ILE A 27 -1.76 13.12 -17.83
N PRO A 28 -1.19 13.92 -18.74
CA PRO A 28 -0.10 14.85 -18.43
C PRO A 28 -0.44 15.87 -17.34
N ASP A 29 -1.71 16.28 -17.20
CA ASP A 29 -2.16 17.17 -16.13
C ASP A 29 -2.07 16.50 -14.73
N LEU A 30 -1.98 15.17 -14.67
CA LEU A 30 -1.73 14.38 -13.44
C LEU A 30 -0.24 14.15 -13.17
N LEU A 31 0.66 14.44 -14.13
CA LEU A 31 2.10 14.24 -13.99
C LEU A 31 2.83 15.54 -13.61
N ASP A 32 2.31 16.70 -14.01
CA ASP A 32 2.74 18.02 -13.49
C ASP A 32 2.49 18.15 -11.96
N PHE A 33 1.75 17.21 -11.37
CA PHE A 33 1.52 17.03 -9.94
C PHE A 33 2.77 16.63 -9.15
N HIS A 34 3.81 16.11 -9.81
CA HIS A 34 4.97 15.52 -9.13
C HIS A 34 6.13 16.49 -8.86
N ASP A 35 6.23 17.61 -9.58
CA ASP A 35 7.37 18.54 -9.46
C ASP A 35 7.05 19.90 -8.80
N GLY A 36 5.79 20.21 -8.51
CA GLY A 36 5.43 21.53 -7.97
C GLY A 36 4.20 21.52 -7.05
N GLU A 37 4.45 21.75 -5.76
CA GLU A 37 3.51 22.38 -4.83
C GLU A 37 2.10 21.75 -4.69
N ILE A 38 2.03 20.55 -4.11
CA ILE A 38 0.84 20.08 -3.37
C ILE A 38 0.78 20.80 -2.00
N LYS A 39 0.97 22.13 -1.98
CA LYS A 39 0.90 22.95 -0.76
C LYS A 39 -0.28 23.91 -0.74
N ASP A 40 -0.88 24.19 -1.90
CA ASP A 40 -1.92 25.20 -2.01
C ASP A 40 -3.32 24.57 -2.06
N GLU A 41 -4.21 24.97 -1.15
CA GLU A 41 -5.64 24.65 -1.24
C GLU A 41 -6.31 25.27 -2.47
N ASN A 42 -5.67 26.29 -3.07
CA ASN A 42 -6.05 26.90 -4.33
C ASN A 42 -5.47 26.17 -5.56
N ASN A 43 -4.87 24.99 -5.40
CA ASN A 43 -4.38 24.22 -6.53
C ASN A 43 -5.54 24.01 -7.54
N PRO A 44 -5.44 24.59 -8.75
CA PRO A 44 -6.54 24.65 -9.71
C PRO A 44 -7.02 23.25 -10.13
N ILE A 45 -6.15 22.25 -10.02
CA ILE A 45 -6.47 20.86 -10.32
C ILE A 45 -7.27 20.21 -9.18
N LYS A 46 -6.96 20.49 -7.90
CA LYS A 46 -7.78 20.09 -6.74
C LYS A 46 -9.18 20.71 -6.83
N GLY A 47 -9.26 21.99 -7.19
CA GLY A 47 -10.52 22.70 -7.47
C GLY A 47 -11.30 22.08 -8.64
N TYR A 48 -10.61 21.74 -9.72
CA TYR A 48 -11.20 21.10 -10.91
C TYR A 48 -11.74 19.69 -10.60
N TYR A 49 -10.97 18.82 -9.93
CA TYR A 49 -11.45 17.51 -9.51
C TYR A 49 -12.63 17.59 -8.54
N LYS A 50 -12.56 18.50 -7.55
CA LYS A 50 -13.67 18.76 -6.63
C LYS A 50 -14.92 19.19 -7.40
N SER A 51 -14.80 20.09 -8.37
CA SER A 51 -15.93 20.54 -9.20
C SER A 51 -16.53 19.40 -10.05
N LYS A 52 -15.70 18.54 -10.66
CA LYS A 52 -16.16 17.37 -11.43
C LYS A 52 -16.85 16.32 -10.56
N ILE A 53 -16.32 16.02 -9.38
CA ILE A 53 -17.00 15.14 -8.42
C ILE A 53 -18.32 15.74 -7.96
N THR A 54 -18.36 17.04 -7.67
CA THR A 54 -19.58 17.74 -7.25
C THR A 54 -20.64 17.75 -8.35
N SER A 55 -20.24 17.66 -9.63
CA SER A 55 -21.16 17.56 -10.77
C SER A 55 -21.81 16.18 -10.93
N LEU A 56 -21.26 15.14 -10.30
CA LEU A 56 -21.87 13.80 -10.26
C LEU A 56 -22.92 13.74 -9.14
N LYS A 57 -24.04 13.05 -9.39
CA LYS A 57 -25.05 12.84 -8.35
C LYS A 57 -24.43 12.05 -7.19
N LYS A 58 -24.64 12.49 -5.95
CA LYS A 58 -24.09 11.85 -4.73
C LYS A 58 -24.45 10.36 -4.59
N ASN A 59 -25.53 9.91 -5.22
CA ASN A 59 -26.00 8.53 -5.18
C ASN A 59 -25.54 7.67 -6.38
N ASP A 60 -24.71 8.23 -7.27
CA ASP A 60 -24.12 7.48 -8.38
C ASP A 60 -22.95 6.63 -7.87
N PRO A 61 -22.93 5.29 -8.08
CA PRO A 61 -21.78 4.45 -7.75
C PRO A 61 -20.45 4.98 -8.27
N LYS A 62 -20.45 5.67 -9.43
CA LYS A 62 -19.25 6.31 -10.00
C LYS A 62 -18.76 7.49 -9.17
N HIS A 63 -19.64 8.23 -8.49
CA HIS A 63 -19.27 9.32 -7.59
C HIS A 63 -18.46 8.79 -6.40
N ASN A 64 -18.92 7.70 -5.78
CA ASN A 64 -18.24 7.08 -4.64
C ASN A 64 -16.89 6.49 -5.05
N MET A 65 -16.86 5.75 -6.17
CA MET A 65 -15.62 5.22 -6.75
C MET A 65 -14.57 6.32 -6.97
N LEU A 66 -14.96 7.42 -7.61
CA LEU A 66 -14.03 8.52 -7.93
C LEU A 66 -13.54 9.25 -6.68
N LYS A 67 -14.40 9.39 -5.66
CA LYS A 67 -14.02 9.99 -4.38
C LYS A 67 -12.98 9.14 -3.65
N GLU A 68 -13.20 7.83 -3.58
CA GLU A 68 -12.28 6.88 -2.96
C GLU A 68 -10.94 6.86 -3.69
N LEU A 69 -10.97 6.74 -5.02
CA LEU A 69 -9.82 6.77 -5.90
C LEU A 69 -8.98 8.04 -5.73
N LEU A 70 -9.62 9.21 -5.70
CA LEU A 70 -8.91 10.47 -5.45
C LEU A 70 -8.27 10.50 -4.07
N SER A 71 -8.98 10.04 -3.02
CA SER A 71 -8.42 10.00 -1.66
C SER A 71 -7.13 9.19 -1.63
N ILE A 72 -7.15 8.00 -2.23
CA ILE A 72 -6.01 7.09 -2.31
C ILE A 72 -4.84 7.74 -3.08
N GLU A 73 -5.10 8.39 -4.23
CA GLU A 73 -4.04 9.04 -5.01
C GLU A 73 -3.48 10.29 -4.30
N PHE A 74 -4.29 11.05 -3.57
CA PHE A 74 -3.81 12.14 -2.73
C PHE A 74 -2.90 11.63 -1.61
N GLU A 75 -3.30 10.57 -0.91
CA GLU A 75 -2.47 9.94 0.13
C GLU A 75 -1.17 9.39 -0.45
N LYS A 76 -1.22 8.76 -1.64
CA LYS A 76 -0.04 8.33 -2.37
C LYS A 76 0.88 9.52 -2.70
N ALA A 77 0.33 10.63 -3.20
CA ALA A 77 1.10 11.83 -3.52
C ALA A 77 1.79 12.43 -2.28
N GLN A 78 1.16 12.38 -1.11
CA GLN A 78 1.77 12.79 0.16
C GLN A 78 2.96 11.91 0.57
N LEU A 79 3.04 10.65 0.09
CA LEU A 79 4.21 9.80 0.32
C LEU A 79 5.42 10.21 -0.55
N TYR A 80 5.24 10.99 -1.62
CA TYR A 80 6.33 11.40 -2.52
C TYR A 80 7.20 12.54 -1.98
N THR A 81 6.75 13.34 -1.01
CA THR A 81 7.45 14.58 -0.63
C THR A 81 8.71 14.27 0.18
N PRO A 82 9.94 14.29 -0.39
CA PRO A 82 11.07 13.68 0.27
C PRO A 82 11.95 14.75 0.88
N SER A 83 11.74 15.03 2.17
CA SER A 83 12.75 15.73 2.98
C SER A 83 13.85 14.80 3.51
N ASN A 84 13.78 13.47 3.25
CA ASN A 84 14.68 12.48 3.87
C ASN A 84 14.91 11.18 3.03
N LEU A 85 14.99 11.24 1.70
CA LEU A 85 15.19 10.03 0.85
C LEU A 85 16.40 9.19 1.24
N ASP A 86 17.52 9.82 1.62
CA ASP A 86 18.73 9.10 2.00
C ASP A 86 18.54 8.29 3.29
N LYS A 87 17.82 8.83 4.28
CA LYS A 87 17.47 8.07 5.50
C LYS A 87 16.54 6.90 5.19
N ILE A 88 15.63 7.06 4.22
CA ILE A 88 14.75 5.97 3.78
C ILE A 88 15.58 4.87 3.11
N LYS A 89 16.53 5.22 2.24
CA LYS A 89 17.48 4.27 1.64
C LYS A 89 18.30 3.53 2.69
N GLU A 90 18.87 4.25 3.65
CA GLU A 90 19.63 3.66 4.75
C GLU A 90 18.78 2.65 5.54
N ASN A 91 17.53 3.01 5.86
CA ASN A 91 16.61 2.11 6.54
C ASN A 91 16.25 0.89 5.69
N ASP A 92 16.05 1.07 4.38
CA ASP A 92 15.77 -0.03 3.46
C ASP A 92 16.93 -1.04 3.39
N VAL A 93 18.17 -0.55 3.41
CA VAL A 93 19.36 -1.40 3.51
C VAL A 93 19.37 -2.16 4.84
N LYS A 94 19.11 -1.48 5.96
CA LYS A 94 19.02 -2.15 7.28
C LYS A 94 17.95 -3.24 7.31
N LEU A 95 16.76 -2.95 6.78
CA LEU A 95 15.67 -3.93 6.70
C LEU A 95 16.01 -5.09 5.76
N ASN A 96 16.76 -4.86 4.68
CA ASN A 96 17.24 -5.94 3.82
C ASN A 96 18.24 -6.85 4.53
N ILE A 97 19.12 -6.30 5.38
CA ILE A 97 20.03 -7.10 6.22
C ILE A 97 19.23 -7.93 7.23
N GLN A 98 18.27 -7.30 7.93
CA GLN A 98 17.37 -7.99 8.86
C GLN A 98 16.53 -9.09 8.17
N ARG A 99 16.19 -8.91 6.88
CA ARG A 99 15.50 -9.94 6.10
C ARG A 99 16.32 -11.21 5.98
N GLU A 100 17.63 -11.12 5.77
CA GLU A 100 18.50 -12.30 5.71
C GLU A 100 18.56 -13.00 7.08
N GLU A 101 18.58 -12.24 8.19
CA GLU A 101 18.46 -12.80 9.54
C GLU A 101 17.13 -13.54 9.72
N ILE A 102 16.01 -12.96 9.27
CA ILE A 102 14.67 -13.58 9.31
C ILE A 102 14.64 -14.91 8.55
N LEU A 103 15.31 -14.98 7.40
CA LEU A 103 15.38 -16.21 6.61
C LEU A 103 16.21 -17.31 7.29
N SER A 104 17.09 -16.95 8.23
CA SER A 104 17.98 -17.87 8.92
C SER A 104 17.43 -18.45 10.23
N ILE A 105 16.48 -17.78 10.89
CA ILE A 105 15.94 -18.24 12.17
C ILE A 105 14.87 -19.34 12.02
N SER A 106 14.76 -20.19 13.05
CA SER A 106 13.73 -21.23 13.10
C SER A 106 12.33 -20.63 13.24
N TYR A 107 11.29 -21.39 12.87
CA TYR A 107 9.91 -20.92 13.00
C TYR A 107 9.50 -20.71 14.47
N ASP A 108 9.94 -21.58 15.37
CA ASP A 108 9.64 -21.47 16.80
C ASP A 108 10.34 -20.25 17.41
N GLU A 109 11.56 -19.96 17.00
CA GLU A 109 12.24 -18.73 17.40
C GLU A 109 11.53 -17.50 16.85
N LEU A 110 11.11 -17.53 15.57
CA LEU A 110 10.38 -16.46 14.92
C LEU A 110 9.07 -16.13 15.66
N CYS A 111 8.32 -17.14 16.08
CA CYS A 111 7.06 -16.99 16.85
C CYS A 111 7.24 -16.22 18.16
N ASN A 112 8.44 -16.24 18.76
CA ASN A 112 8.75 -15.54 20.00
C ASN A 112 9.30 -14.13 19.78
N LYS A 113 9.50 -13.69 18.53
CA LYS A 113 9.94 -12.32 18.24
C LYS A 113 8.76 -11.35 18.34
N LYS A 114 9.08 -10.13 18.79
CA LYS A 114 8.15 -9.00 18.74
C LYS A 114 8.17 -8.40 17.33
N ILE A 115 7.01 -8.29 16.71
CA ILE A 115 6.80 -7.77 15.36
C ILE A 115 5.94 -6.52 15.40
N VAL A 116 5.99 -5.76 14.31
CA VAL A 116 5.10 -4.62 14.06
C VAL A 116 4.96 -4.37 12.56
N GLN A 117 3.85 -3.81 12.12
CA GLN A 117 3.71 -3.27 10.77
C GLN A 117 4.76 -2.18 10.53
N ASN A 118 5.39 -2.24 9.37
CA ASN A 118 6.36 -1.25 8.96
C ASN A 118 5.68 0.15 8.88
N PRO A 119 6.20 1.20 9.56
CA PRO A 119 5.62 2.55 9.50
C PRO A 119 5.61 3.20 8.11
N PHE A 120 6.34 2.63 7.15
CA PHE A 120 6.32 3.06 5.74
C PHE A 120 5.27 2.34 4.89
N VAL A 121 4.51 1.42 5.48
CA VAL A 121 3.46 0.65 4.82
C VAL A 121 2.10 1.15 5.27
N ASN A 122 1.29 1.58 4.29
CA ASN A 122 -0.12 1.90 4.48
C ASN A 122 -0.95 0.80 3.81
N THR A 123 -1.90 0.23 4.54
CA THR A 123 -2.86 -0.77 4.07
C THR A 123 -4.18 -0.11 3.69
N TYR A 124 -4.82 -0.61 2.65
CA TYR A 124 -6.10 -0.09 2.15
C TYR A 124 -7.07 -1.24 1.85
N GLU A 125 -8.35 -0.97 2.10
CA GLU A 125 -9.49 -1.76 1.64
C GLU A 125 -10.30 -0.90 0.68
N SER A 126 -10.70 -1.49 -0.45
CA SER A 126 -11.43 -0.82 -1.53
C SER A 126 -12.56 -1.71 -2.00
N SER A 127 -13.74 -1.14 -2.25
CA SER A 127 -14.87 -1.90 -2.84
C SER A 127 -14.71 -2.14 -4.35
N TRP A 128 -13.59 -1.71 -4.93
CA TRP A 128 -13.36 -1.70 -6.37
C TRP A 128 -12.06 -2.38 -6.76
N GLU A 129 -12.11 -3.08 -7.89
CA GLU A 129 -11.00 -3.82 -8.47
C GLU A 129 -10.01 -2.88 -9.18
N PHE A 130 -9.28 -2.08 -8.42
CA PHE A 130 -8.35 -1.10 -9.00
C PHE A 130 -6.97 -1.67 -9.36
N ILE A 131 -6.56 -2.77 -8.73
CA ILE A 131 -5.16 -3.25 -8.70
C ILE A 131 -4.98 -4.57 -9.46
N ASN A 132 -6.06 -5.14 -10.00
CA ASN A 132 -5.96 -6.43 -10.67
C ASN A 132 -5.62 -6.30 -12.16
N ASN A 133 -4.46 -6.88 -12.49
CA ASN A 133 -3.89 -7.19 -13.80
C ASN A 133 -3.28 -6.02 -14.59
N ALA A 134 -1.94 -6.00 -14.57
CA ALA A 134 -1.03 -5.35 -15.50
C ALA A 134 -1.21 -5.76 -16.99
N THR A 135 -2.23 -6.55 -17.31
CA THR A 135 -2.51 -7.07 -18.65
C THR A 135 -3.96 -6.79 -19.06
N GLU A 136 -4.13 -5.69 -19.80
CA GLU A 136 -5.12 -5.53 -20.89
C GLU A 136 -6.61 -5.69 -20.61
N LYS A 137 -7.09 -5.71 -19.36
CA LYS A 137 -8.52 -5.47 -19.14
C LYS A 137 -8.86 -4.03 -19.50
N LYS A 138 -9.74 -3.86 -20.49
CA LYS A 138 -10.31 -2.55 -20.84
C LYS A 138 -10.98 -1.97 -19.59
N PHE A 139 -10.52 -0.80 -19.15
CA PHE A 139 -11.12 0.00 -18.05
C PHE A 139 -12.61 0.34 -18.21
N SER A 140 -13.25 -0.07 -19.32
CA SER A 140 -14.68 0.07 -19.53
C SER A 140 -15.54 -0.77 -18.56
N THR A 141 -14.94 -1.66 -17.78
CA THR A 141 -15.64 -2.54 -16.83
C THR A 141 -14.93 -2.56 -15.47
N ILE A 142 -14.79 -1.40 -14.82
CA ILE A 142 -14.57 -1.37 -13.37
C ILE A 142 -15.90 -1.78 -12.73
N GLU A 143 -15.92 -2.97 -12.15
CA GLU A 143 -17.11 -3.55 -11.54
C GLU A 143 -16.91 -3.61 -10.02
N MET A 144 -17.97 -3.30 -9.28
CA MET A 144 -18.01 -3.53 -7.84
C MET A 144 -18.11 -5.04 -7.63
N LYS A 145 -17.00 -5.69 -7.29
CA LYS A 145 -16.88 -7.15 -7.25
C LYS A 145 -16.56 -7.74 -5.88
N GLY A 146 -16.43 -6.88 -4.86
CA GLY A 146 -16.12 -7.28 -3.49
C GLY A 146 -15.05 -6.38 -2.88
N ASP A 147 -14.51 -6.81 -1.75
CA ASP A 147 -13.46 -6.10 -1.03
C ASP A 147 -12.08 -6.45 -1.60
N TYR A 148 -11.33 -5.41 -1.98
CA TYR A 148 -9.98 -5.49 -2.52
C TYR A 148 -9.00 -4.87 -1.53
N TYR A 149 -7.92 -5.60 -1.24
CA TYR A 149 -6.94 -5.21 -0.26
C TYR A 149 -5.59 -4.94 -0.91
N PHE A 150 -4.87 -3.92 -0.46
CA PHE A 150 -3.54 -3.60 -0.98
C PHE A 150 -2.71 -2.76 -0.03
N VAL A 151 -1.44 -2.59 -0.37
CA VAL A 151 -0.52 -1.68 0.34
C VAL A 151 0.16 -0.69 -0.58
N PHE A 152 0.48 0.47 0.00
CA PHE A 152 1.54 1.34 -0.49
C PHE A 152 2.72 1.28 0.47
N GLN A 153 3.91 1.07 -0.08
CA GLN A 153 5.16 1.12 0.66
C GLN A 153 6.09 2.14 0.02
N LEU A 154 6.51 3.15 0.78
CA LEU A 154 7.61 3.99 0.33
C LEU A 154 8.94 3.23 0.48
N THR A 155 9.67 3.11 -0.61
CA THR A 155 10.98 2.45 -0.67
C THR A 155 12.08 3.50 -0.86
N GLY A 156 13.32 3.14 -0.54
CA GLY A 156 14.48 3.97 -0.82
C GLY A 156 14.91 3.93 -2.29
N MET A 157 14.37 2.99 -3.07
CA MET A 157 14.74 2.82 -4.46
C MET A 157 13.74 3.53 -5.37
N PHE A 158 14.26 4.34 -6.28
CA PHE A 158 13.45 4.90 -7.35
C PHE A 158 13.36 3.89 -8.49
N ASP A 159 12.15 3.42 -8.76
CA ASP A 159 11.86 2.55 -9.88
C ASP A 159 11.72 3.39 -11.16
N ARG A 160 12.65 3.17 -12.09
CA ARG A 160 12.74 3.94 -13.34
C ARG A 160 11.64 3.61 -14.34
N GLU A 161 11.08 2.40 -14.31
CA GLU A 161 10.00 2.00 -15.23
C GLU A 161 8.68 2.72 -14.90
N THR A 162 8.63 3.18 -13.67
CA THR A 162 7.45 3.34 -12.83
C THR A 162 7.46 4.76 -12.24
N GLN A 163 8.61 5.44 -12.33
CA GLN A 163 8.83 6.84 -12.01
C GLN A 163 8.40 7.21 -10.58
N THR A 164 8.65 6.29 -9.64
CA THR A 164 8.34 6.49 -8.24
C THR A 164 9.27 5.72 -7.33
N SER A 165 9.22 6.06 -6.05
CA SER A 165 9.76 5.23 -4.98
C SER A 165 8.67 4.46 -4.20
N ILE A 166 7.40 4.56 -4.60
CA ILE A 166 6.26 3.89 -3.93
C ILE A 166 5.98 2.55 -4.61
N LEU A 167 6.15 1.47 -3.85
CA LEU A 167 5.68 0.15 -4.23
C LEU A 167 4.18 0.05 -3.95
N GLU A 168 3.43 -0.43 -4.94
CA GLU A 168 2.05 -0.87 -4.76
C GLU A 168 1.96 -2.39 -4.86
N PHE A 169 1.22 -3.02 -3.95
CA PHE A 169 1.12 -4.47 -3.94
C PHE A 169 -0.27 -4.94 -3.51
N PRO A 170 -0.91 -5.85 -4.27
CA PRO A 170 -2.17 -6.45 -3.87
C PRO A 170 -1.98 -7.39 -2.67
N LEU A 171 -2.92 -7.34 -1.73
CA LEU A 171 -2.98 -8.24 -0.59
C LEU A 171 -4.16 -9.21 -0.73
N HIS A 172 -3.96 -10.42 -0.24
CA HIS A 172 -5.08 -11.27 0.12
C HIS A 172 -5.79 -10.74 1.38
N LYS A 173 -7.10 -10.99 1.53
CA LYS A 173 -7.87 -10.54 2.71
C LYS A 173 -7.23 -10.94 4.03
N LEU A 174 -6.72 -12.18 4.09
CA LEU A 174 -6.04 -12.70 5.27
C LEU A 174 -4.71 -11.99 5.55
N GLU A 175 -3.97 -11.59 4.52
CA GLU A 175 -2.73 -10.82 4.67
C GLU A 175 -3.02 -9.43 5.23
N TYR A 176 -4.06 -8.78 4.72
CA TYR A 176 -4.53 -7.50 5.24
C TYR A 176 -4.93 -7.61 6.71
N TYR A 177 -5.76 -8.59 7.06
CA TYR A 177 -6.17 -8.81 8.45
C TYR A 177 -4.97 -9.09 9.38
N PHE A 178 -4.01 -9.90 8.93
CA PHE A 178 -2.81 -10.20 9.72
C PHE A 178 -1.95 -8.94 9.98
N LEU A 179 -1.84 -8.04 8.99
CA LEU A 179 -1.16 -6.76 9.16
C LEU A 179 -1.89 -5.86 10.18
N GLN A 180 -3.22 -5.81 10.13
CA GLN A 180 -4.04 -5.04 11.08
C GLN A 180 -3.85 -5.51 12.52
N LEU A 181 -3.72 -6.82 12.76
CA LEU A 181 -3.39 -7.36 14.09
C LEU A 181 -1.98 -6.99 14.59
N SER A 182 -1.14 -6.47 13.70
CA SER A 182 0.26 -6.13 13.97
C SER A 182 0.54 -4.62 13.91
N GLU A 183 -0.48 -3.76 13.95
CA GLU A 183 -0.30 -2.30 13.90
C GLU A 183 0.51 -1.76 15.08
N THR A 184 0.40 -2.41 16.23
CA THR A 184 1.20 -2.13 17.42
C THR A 184 2.22 -3.24 17.70
N PRO A 185 3.35 -2.94 18.33
CA PRO A 185 4.35 -3.94 18.68
C PRO A 185 3.80 -5.09 19.52
N VAL A 186 3.85 -6.31 19.01
CA VAL A 186 3.19 -7.51 19.58
C VAL A 186 4.04 -8.75 19.33
N VAL A 187 3.96 -9.77 20.20
CA VAL A 187 4.70 -11.03 19.97
C VAL A 187 4.00 -11.83 18.88
N LEU A 188 4.76 -12.36 17.91
CA LEU A 188 4.18 -13.02 16.73
C LEU A 188 3.21 -14.15 17.09
N ILE A 189 3.50 -14.95 18.13
CA ILE A 189 2.60 -16.03 18.56
C ILE A 189 1.23 -15.52 19.02
N GLU A 190 1.17 -14.33 19.64
CA GLU A 190 -0.07 -13.71 20.07
C GLU A 190 -0.92 -13.30 18.86
N VAL A 191 -0.28 -12.75 17.83
CA VAL A 191 -0.93 -12.43 16.55
C VAL A 191 -1.46 -13.69 15.88
N ILE A 192 -0.67 -14.76 15.82
CA ILE A 192 -1.09 -16.04 15.24
C ILE A 192 -2.31 -16.58 15.98
N ASN A 193 -2.29 -16.55 17.31
CA ASN A 193 -3.40 -17.04 18.13
C ASN A 193 -4.67 -16.20 17.92
N GLU A 194 -4.54 -14.88 17.85
CA GLU A 194 -5.68 -13.99 17.55
C GLU A 194 -6.20 -14.21 16.13
N PHE A 195 -5.31 -14.33 15.15
CA PHE A 195 -5.66 -14.61 13.77
C PHE A 195 -6.39 -15.94 13.62
N LYS A 196 -6.02 -16.98 14.37
CA LYS A 196 -6.72 -18.28 14.33
C LYS A 196 -8.16 -18.22 14.84
N LYS A 197 -8.51 -17.27 15.72
CA LYS A 197 -9.85 -17.17 16.31
C LYS A 197 -10.96 -16.92 15.28
N VAL A 198 -10.64 -16.41 14.09
CA VAL A 198 -11.65 -16.18 13.04
C VAL A 198 -11.97 -17.43 12.23
N PHE A 199 -11.24 -18.53 12.44
CA PHE A 199 -11.45 -19.79 11.75
C PHE A 199 -12.18 -20.77 12.65
N ASP A 200 -13.24 -21.38 12.13
CA ASP A 200 -13.96 -22.48 12.78
C ASP A 200 -13.30 -23.81 12.39
N ILE A 201 -12.30 -24.21 13.16
CA ILE A 201 -11.47 -25.40 12.88
C ILE A 201 -12.05 -26.60 13.61
N ASN A 202 -12.45 -27.62 12.86
CA ASN A 202 -13.15 -28.79 13.41
C ASN A 202 -12.27 -30.02 13.58
N ASP A 203 -11.11 -30.05 12.93
CA ASP A 203 -10.17 -31.17 13.03
C ASP A 203 -8.68 -30.79 12.94
N LEU A 204 -7.82 -31.74 13.29
CA LEU A 204 -6.37 -31.58 13.32
C LEU A 204 -5.75 -31.37 11.93
N LYS A 205 -6.38 -31.87 10.87
CA LYS A 205 -5.88 -31.73 9.49
C LYS A 205 -6.09 -30.31 8.99
N GLU A 206 -7.26 -29.74 9.24
CA GLU A 206 -7.57 -28.33 8.98
C GLU A 206 -6.63 -27.42 9.76
N GLU A 207 -6.39 -27.70 11.04
CA GLU A 207 -5.45 -26.92 11.86
C GLU A 207 -4.03 -26.93 11.28
N ASN A 208 -3.54 -28.11 10.87
CA ASN A 208 -2.22 -28.24 10.24
C ASN A 208 -2.13 -27.49 8.91
N THR A 209 -3.21 -27.50 8.13
CA THR A 209 -3.27 -26.77 6.85
C THR A 209 -3.21 -25.27 7.10
N LEU A 210 -4.03 -24.76 8.02
CA LEU A 210 -4.03 -23.35 8.41
C LEU A 210 -2.66 -22.92 8.96
N ASN A 211 -2.03 -23.72 9.80
CA ASN A 211 -0.69 -23.44 10.33
C ASN A 211 0.36 -23.27 9.22
N ASN A 212 0.31 -24.11 8.19
CA ASN A 212 1.22 -24.02 7.04
C ASN A 212 0.96 -22.77 6.19
N GLU A 213 -0.31 -22.40 6.00
CA GLU A 213 -0.70 -21.17 5.30
C GLU A 213 -0.24 -19.93 6.08
N ILE A 214 -0.50 -19.88 7.38
CA ILE A 214 -0.05 -18.80 8.28
C ILE A 214 1.47 -18.64 8.19
N LYS A 215 2.21 -19.75 8.29
CA LYS A 215 3.67 -19.74 8.18
C LYS A 215 4.16 -19.18 6.85
N THR A 216 3.52 -19.56 5.75
CA THR A 216 3.84 -19.07 4.40
C THR A 216 3.55 -17.57 4.28
N MET A 217 2.40 -17.16 4.79
CA MET A 217 1.95 -15.77 4.81
C MET A 217 2.90 -14.87 5.60
N ILE A 218 3.25 -15.25 6.84
CA ILE A 218 4.19 -14.49 7.68
C ILE A 218 5.52 -14.30 6.98
N ARG A 219 6.07 -15.37 6.39
CA ARG A 219 7.33 -15.30 5.64
C ARG A 219 7.23 -14.36 4.45
N LYS A 220 6.11 -14.38 3.71
CA LYS A 220 5.87 -13.45 2.60
C LYS A 220 5.82 -12.00 3.08
N LEU A 221 5.08 -11.72 4.16
CA LEU A 221 4.93 -10.37 4.71
C LEU A 221 6.27 -9.82 5.25
N LEU A 222 7.05 -10.65 5.95
CA LEU A 222 8.39 -10.28 6.41
C LEU A 222 9.38 -10.08 5.26
N PHE A 223 9.38 -10.98 4.27
CA PHE A 223 10.24 -10.87 3.10
C PHE A 223 9.97 -9.58 2.29
N ARG A 224 8.69 -9.20 2.18
CA ARG A 224 8.27 -7.94 1.55
C ARG A 224 8.49 -6.71 2.45
N LYS A 225 8.93 -6.90 3.69
CA LYS A 225 9.14 -5.83 4.69
C LYS A 225 7.84 -5.10 5.06
N PHE A 226 6.70 -5.77 4.92
CA PHE A 226 5.40 -5.25 5.39
C PHE A 226 5.28 -5.40 6.91
N LEU A 227 5.84 -6.48 7.43
CA LEU A 227 6.13 -6.67 8.84
C LEU A 227 7.64 -6.53 9.07
N ILE A 228 8.01 -5.99 10.22
CA ILE A 228 9.40 -5.86 10.67
C ILE A 228 9.53 -6.32 12.12
N PHE A 229 10.73 -6.67 12.54
CA PHE A 229 11.01 -6.88 13.96
C PHE A 229 10.98 -5.57 14.72
N TYR A 230 10.29 -5.58 15.86
CA TYR A 230 10.23 -4.42 16.72
C TYR A 230 11.51 -4.30 17.54
N LYS A 231 12.22 -3.20 17.32
CA LYS A 231 13.29 -2.69 18.18
C LYS A 231 12.93 -1.24 18.51
N GLU A 232 12.81 -0.93 19.80
CA GLU A 232 12.18 0.31 20.26
C GLU A 232 12.81 1.58 19.67
N GLU A 233 14.14 1.67 19.67
CA GLU A 233 14.89 2.81 19.12
C GLU A 233 14.70 2.92 17.59
N GLU A 234 14.88 1.82 16.86
CA GLU A 234 14.73 1.78 15.41
C GLU A 234 13.29 2.14 14.99
N TYR A 235 12.30 1.55 15.66
CA TYR A 235 10.89 1.81 15.38
C TYR A 235 10.50 3.25 15.67
N SER A 236 11.02 3.85 16.75
CA SER A 236 10.76 5.25 17.07
C SER A 236 11.31 6.20 15.98
N ILE A 237 12.50 5.90 15.44
CA ILE A 237 13.06 6.63 14.29
C ILE A 237 12.16 6.48 13.07
N LEU A 238 11.78 5.24 12.72
CA LEU A 238 10.92 4.96 11.57
C LEU A 238 9.56 5.65 11.70
N LYS A 239 8.95 5.60 12.89
CA LYS A 239 7.67 6.24 13.18
C LYS A 239 7.78 7.76 13.11
N ASN A 240 8.83 8.37 13.64
CA ASN A 240 9.05 9.81 13.54
C ASN A 240 9.26 10.26 12.09
N LEU A 241 10.08 9.53 11.32
CA LEU A 241 10.22 9.75 9.88
C LEU A 241 8.88 9.57 9.16
N SER A 242 8.05 8.65 9.63
CA SER A 242 6.72 8.43 9.06
C SER A 242 5.74 9.58 9.36
N LEU A 243 5.79 10.15 10.58
CA LEU A 243 4.88 11.16 11.11
C LEU A 243 5.23 12.59 10.71
N GLN A 244 6.52 12.93 10.56
CA GLN A 244 6.97 14.22 10.01
C GLN A 244 6.37 14.50 8.61
N ARG A 245 5.89 13.45 7.93
CA ARG A 245 5.16 13.51 6.65
C ARG A 245 3.67 13.86 6.80
N ARG A 246 3.03 13.49 7.92
CA ARG A 246 1.60 13.78 8.16
C ARG A 246 1.37 15.20 8.70
N HIS A 247 2.34 15.77 9.40
CA HIS A 247 2.22 17.09 10.04
C HIS A 247 2.78 18.27 9.25
N SER A 248 3.36 18.06 8.07
CA SER A 248 3.88 19.15 7.24
C SER A 248 2.79 20.06 6.62
N PHE A 249 1.52 19.77 6.89
CA PHE A 249 0.36 20.40 6.26
C PHE A 249 -0.86 20.60 7.20
N SER A 250 -0.68 20.41 8.52
CA SER A 250 -1.74 20.69 9.52
C SER A 250 -1.72 22.13 10.05
N SER A 251 -0.91 23.01 9.45
CA SER A 251 -0.62 24.37 9.91
C SER A 251 -0.71 25.36 8.77
#